data_AF-A0A353ZFC5-F1
#
_entry.id   AF-A0A353ZFC5-F1
#
_cell.length_a   1.000
_cell.length_b   1.000
_cell.length_c   1.000
_cell.angle_alpha   90.00
_cell.angle_beta   90.00
_cell.angle_gamma   90.00
#
_symmetry.space_group_name_H-M   'P 1'
#
loop_
_entity.id
_entity.type
_entity.pdbx_description
1 polymer ?
#
loop_
_entity_poly.entity_id
_entity_poly.type
_entity_poly.pdbx_seq_one_letter_code
_entity_poly.pdbx_strand_id
1 'polypeptide(L)'
;MSPVKLKLSIMMFLQYAIWGAWAVPMGAYLGGLGFSGADIGLIYGTTALAAMISPLYTGFLADKMFATEKMIAILHFVGAALMLVASQLTGFSALYPVMIVYALCYMPTLALTNSISFANIKDPESEFPPIRVWGTWGWIVVGWIVGFILQNASLKGALPGFVTAPNSPLILSALFSIALGIHALSLPHTPPAGKNAVADPGDRKGVLQLLKDPSFLLFVICSFLVCIPLTFYYGFANIFLGEIDAPYPAALQTLGQISEVGFMAAMPWFIQRLGVKKMLAVGMAAWVLRYFCFGTLAFPAALMGLFLHGICYDFFFVASQIYVDSRATAATRASAQSFIAFVTLGLGMFVGNYLAGKIVDMYPPKTVVNASVKTATGSTPAKLVLPNWDVEGKTGLAADLGLKADGTLSADSIKGDLIENAGKDNETVYKAEDLKAAIASADLDKDGKVTRAEWRVAQRKDWFHIWLWPALMALVTLVVFWLGFREPVKHATASATH
;
A
#
# COMPACT_ATOMS: atom_id res chain seq x y z
N MET A 1 31.75 -3.83 -6.90
CA MET A 1 31.01 -4.26 -5.69
C MET A 1 31.53 -5.64 -5.28
N SER A 2 31.79 -5.91 -4.00
CA SER A 2 32.28 -7.25 -3.60
C SER A 2 31.20 -8.33 -3.83
N PRO A 3 31.57 -9.62 -3.97
CA PRO A 3 30.59 -10.70 -4.18
C PRO A 3 29.50 -10.76 -3.08
N VAL A 4 29.88 -10.51 -1.82
CA VAL A 4 28.94 -10.46 -0.69
C VAL A 4 27.94 -9.31 -0.86
N LYS A 5 28.42 -8.09 -1.15
CA LYS A 5 27.54 -6.93 -1.37
C LYS A 5 26.57 -7.15 -2.53
N LEU A 6 27.02 -7.81 -3.60
CA LEU A 6 26.15 -8.19 -4.73
C LEU A 6 25.03 -9.13 -4.31
N LYS A 7 25.36 -10.20 -3.56
CA LYS A 7 24.36 -11.11 -3.03
C LYS A 7 23.32 -10.40 -2.14
N LEU A 8 23.78 -9.51 -1.24
CA LEU A 8 22.90 -8.73 -0.36
C LEU A 8 22.03 -7.72 -1.14
N SER A 9 22.57 -7.11 -2.20
CA SER A 9 21.84 -6.18 -3.04
C SER A 9 20.74 -6.87 -3.86
N ILE A 10 21.03 -8.06 -4.41
CA ILE A 10 20.03 -8.90 -5.09
C ILE A 10 18.93 -9.32 -4.10
N MET A 11 19.31 -9.71 -2.87
CA MET A 11 18.35 -10.01 -1.81
C MET A 11 17.44 -8.82 -1.51
N MET A 12 17.99 -7.62 -1.34
CA MET A 12 17.19 -6.40 -1.13
C MET A 12 16.27 -6.11 -2.30
N PHE A 13 16.76 -6.19 -3.53
CA PHE A 13 15.94 -6.01 -4.73
C PHE A 13 14.74 -6.96 -4.74
N LEU A 14 14.97 -8.26 -4.58
CA LEU A 14 13.93 -9.27 -4.59
C LEU A 14 12.95 -9.07 -3.42
N GLN A 15 13.45 -8.79 -2.21
CA GLN A 15 12.63 -8.62 -1.01
C GLN A 15 11.54 -7.58 -1.22
N TYR A 16 11.89 -6.41 -1.75
CA TYR A 16 10.95 -5.31 -1.96
C TYR A 16 10.19 -5.43 -3.29
N ALA A 17 10.74 -6.12 -4.30
CA ALA A 17 10.00 -6.47 -5.51
C ALA A 17 8.80 -7.38 -5.20
N ILE A 18 8.93 -8.33 -4.27
CA ILE A 18 7.81 -9.17 -3.81
C ILE A 18 6.66 -8.30 -3.31
N TRP A 19 6.94 -7.37 -2.39
CA TRP A 19 5.89 -6.55 -1.79
C TRP A 19 5.30 -5.54 -2.78
N GLY A 20 6.15 -4.88 -3.57
CA GLY A 20 5.70 -3.95 -4.61
C GLY A 20 4.83 -4.62 -5.68
N ALA A 21 5.11 -5.89 -6.02
CA ALA A 21 4.37 -6.64 -7.04
C ALA A 21 2.88 -6.71 -6.70
N TRP A 22 2.54 -7.05 -5.46
CA TRP A 22 1.15 -7.20 -5.08
C TRP A 22 0.58 -5.95 -4.41
N ALA A 23 1.31 -5.26 -3.53
CA ALA A 23 0.72 -4.21 -2.70
C ALA A 23 0.24 -2.99 -3.48
N VAL A 24 0.89 -2.65 -4.60
CA VAL A 24 0.47 -1.51 -5.43
C VAL A 24 -0.83 -1.81 -6.20
N PRO A 25 -0.95 -2.92 -6.97
CA PRO A 25 -2.15 -3.23 -7.73
C PRO A 25 -3.27 -3.94 -6.93
N MET A 26 -3.00 -4.45 -5.71
CA MET A 26 -3.95 -5.29 -4.97
C MET A 26 -5.31 -4.62 -4.78
N GLY A 27 -5.37 -3.35 -4.39
CA GLY A 27 -6.64 -2.63 -4.24
C GLY A 27 -7.49 -2.65 -5.50
N ALA A 28 -6.89 -2.42 -6.67
CA ALA A 28 -7.61 -2.46 -7.95
C ALA A 28 -8.05 -3.88 -8.33
N TYR A 29 -7.22 -4.89 -8.07
CA TYR A 29 -7.58 -6.29 -8.27
C TYR A 29 -8.78 -6.70 -7.40
N LEU A 30 -8.71 -6.43 -6.10
CA LEU A 30 -9.79 -6.75 -5.15
C LEU A 30 -11.08 -5.98 -5.45
N GLY A 31 -10.96 -4.69 -5.81
CA GLY A 31 -12.10 -3.91 -6.28
C GLY A 31 -12.75 -4.49 -7.53
N GLY A 32 -11.94 -4.99 -8.47
CA GLY A 32 -12.41 -5.72 -9.65
C GLY A 32 -13.09 -7.06 -9.33
N LEU A 33 -12.77 -7.70 -8.20
CA LEU A 33 -13.49 -8.86 -7.66
C LEU A 33 -14.78 -8.48 -6.90
N GLY A 34 -15.09 -7.19 -6.76
CA GLY A 34 -16.27 -6.71 -6.05
C GLY A 34 -16.11 -6.64 -4.53
N PHE A 35 -14.88 -6.68 -4.00
CA PHE A 35 -14.65 -6.53 -2.56
C PHE A 35 -15.05 -5.14 -2.10
N SER A 36 -15.66 -5.04 -0.92
CA SER A 36 -15.96 -3.74 -0.32
C SER A 36 -14.66 -3.00 0.03
N GLY A 37 -14.74 -1.68 0.18
CA GLY A 37 -13.64 -0.87 0.69
C GLY A 37 -13.15 -1.39 2.03
N ALA A 38 -14.07 -1.78 2.93
CA ALA A 38 -13.74 -2.39 4.21
C ALA A 38 -12.94 -3.69 4.07
N ASP A 39 -13.31 -4.58 3.13
CA ASP A 39 -12.59 -5.83 2.86
C ASP A 39 -11.18 -5.56 2.33
N ILE A 40 -11.05 -4.64 1.37
CA ILE A 40 -9.77 -4.18 0.83
C ILE A 40 -8.90 -3.64 1.96
N GLY A 41 -9.44 -2.74 2.78
CA GLY A 41 -8.77 -2.18 3.95
C GLY A 41 -8.24 -3.28 4.87
N LEU A 42 -9.08 -4.25 5.26
CA LEU A 42 -8.64 -5.36 6.12
C LEU A 42 -7.52 -6.19 5.49
N ILE A 43 -7.55 -6.47 4.18
CA ILE A 43 -6.47 -7.19 3.49
C ILE A 43 -5.15 -6.43 3.59
N TYR A 44 -5.13 -5.11 3.35
CA TYR A 44 -3.92 -4.31 3.57
C TYR A 44 -3.52 -4.28 5.06
N GLY A 45 -4.49 -4.26 5.97
CA GLY A 45 -4.30 -4.32 7.42
C GLY A 45 -3.62 -5.59 7.92
N THR A 46 -3.62 -6.69 7.16
CA THR A 46 -2.89 -7.92 7.51
C THR A 46 -1.40 -7.69 7.71
N THR A 47 -0.81 -6.79 6.91
CA THR A 47 0.59 -6.39 7.03
C THR A 47 0.88 -5.66 8.34
N ALA A 48 -0.01 -4.79 8.78
CA ALA A 48 0.08 -4.08 10.05
C ALA A 48 -0.09 -5.02 11.25
N LEU A 49 -1.03 -5.98 11.17
CA LEU A 49 -1.19 -7.03 12.18
C LEU A 49 0.10 -7.87 12.30
N ALA A 50 0.64 -8.31 11.17
CA ALA A 50 1.87 -9.07 11.15
C ALA A 50 3.08 -8.25 11.61
N ALA A 51 3.14 -6.95 11.33
CA ALA A 51 4.20 -6.07 11.86
C ALA A 51 4.15 -5.95 13.39
N MET A 52 2.97 -6.02 14.01
CA MET A 52 2.83 -6.05 15.48
C MET A 52 3.21 -7.40 16.09
N ILE A 53 2.89 -8.50 15.42
CA ILE A 53 3.07 -9.87 15.96
C ILE A 53 4.47 -10.41 15.64
N SER A 54 5.03 -10.08 14.48
CA SER A 54 6.26 -10.67 13.97
C SER A 54 7.49 -10.52 14.87
N PRO A 55 7.72 -9.39 15.55
CA PRO A 55 8.85 -9.27 16.47
C PRO A 55 8.78 -10.25 17.66
N LEU A 56 7.58 -10.71 18.05
CA LEU A 56 7.37 -11.56 19.22
C LEU A 56 7.88 -12.99 19.02
N TYR A 57 7.78 -13.54 17.81
CA TYR A 57 8.24 -14.89 17.51
C TYR A 57 9.51 -14.93 16.66
N THR A 58 9.78 -13.89 15.86
CA THR A 58 10.92 -13.90 14.95
C THR A 58 12.25 -13.82 15.69
N GLY A 59 12.32 -13.04 16.76
CA GLY A 59 13.50 -13.06 17.65
C GLY A 59 13.72 -14.46 18.22
N PHE A 60 12.67 -15.12 18.71
CA PHE A 60 12.79 -16.49 19.21
C PHE A 60 13.31 -17.48 18.15
N LEU A 61 12.75 -17.45 16.93
CA LEU A 61 13.12 -18.38 15.86
C LEU A 61 14.53 -18.12 15.31
N ALA A 62 14.87 -16.85 15.07
CA ALA A 62 16.16 -16.44 14.52
C ALA A 62 17.31 -16.62 15.52
N ASP A 63 17.05 -16.43 16.82
CA ASP A 63 18.08 -16.49 17.85
C ASP A 63 18.34 -17.91 18.37
N LYS A 64 17.40 -18.85 18.16
CA LYS A 64 17.46 -20.18 18.80
C LYS A 64 17.36 -21.39 17.88
N MET A 65 16.81 -21.27 16.67
CA MET A 65 16.41 -22.46 15.90
C MET A 65 17.08 -22.61 14.53
N PHE A 66 17.25 -21.53 13.76
CA PHE A 66 17.73 -21.62 12.38
C PHE A 66 18.69 -20.49 12.02
N ALA A 67 19.66 -20.79 11.16
CA ALA A 67 20.47 -19.76 10.53
C ALA A 67 19.58 -18.81 9.70
N THR A 68 19.89 -17.52 9.73
CA THR A 68 19.02 -16.46 9.19
C THR A 68 18.68 -16.69 7.72
N GLU A 69 19.66 -17.13 6.92
CA GLU A 69 19.48 -17.39 5.50
C GLU A 69 18.48 -18.54 5.22
N LYS A 70 18.48 -19.57 6.06
CA LYS A 70 17.54 -20.70 5.95
C LYS A 70 16.14 -20.29 6.38
N MET A 71 16.03 -19.45 7.41
CA MET A 71 14.74 -18.93 7.84
C MET A 71 14.11 -18.05 6.76
N ILE A 72 14.89 -17.15 6.14
CA ILE A 72 14.44 -16.35 4.99
C ILE A 72 13.96 -17.28 3.86
N ALA A 73 14.72 -18.34 3.54
CA ALA A 73 14.35 -19.29 2.50
C ALA A 73 12.99 -19.97 2.78
N ILE A 74 12.82 -20.53 3.98
CA ILE A 74 11.58 -21.22 4.37
C ILE A 74 10.39 -20.27 4.33
N LEU A 75 10.51 -19.07 4.92
CA LEU A 75 9.43 -18.09 4.97
C LEU A 75 8.99 -17.64 3.57
N HIS A 76 9.93 -17.48 2.63
CA HIS A 76 9.60 -17.12 1.26
C HIS A 76 9.06 -18.28 0.42
N PHE A 77 9.48 -19.53 0.65
CA PHE A 77 8.84 -20.68 0.01
C PHE A 77 7.40 -20.87 0.48
N VAL A 78 7.15 -20.77 1.79
CA VAL A 78 5.79 -20.81 2.34
C VAL A 78 4.98 -19.61 1.83
N GLY A 79 5.57 -18.41 1.84
CA GLY A 79 4.95 -17.19 1.30
C GLY A 79 4.59 -17.32 -0.18
N ALA A 80 5.44 -17.93 -1.00
CA ALA A 80 5.15 -18.19 -2.41
C ALA A 80 3.95 -19.12 -2.59
N ALA A 81 3.90 -20.23 -1.85
CA ALA A 81 2.76 -21.15 -1.90
C ALA A 81 1.46 -20.43 -1.50
N LEU A 82 1.49 -19.62 -0.44
CA LEU A 82 0.34 -18.83 0.00
C LEU A 82 -0.10 -17.79 -1.04
N MET A 83 0.83 -17.14 -1.73
CA MET A 83 0.51 -16.18 -2.80
C MET A 83 -0.07 -16.88 -4.05
N LEU A 84 0.40 -18.08 -4.38
CA LEU A 84 -0.22 -18.89 -5.44
C LEU A 84 -1.64 -19.30 -5.07
N VAL A 85 -1.89 -19.71 -3.82
CA VAL A 85 -3.24 -19.99 -3.32
C VAL A 85 -4.10 -18.72 -3.37
N ALA A 86 -3.59 -17.60 -2.84
CA ALA A 86 -4.29 -16.31 -2.85
C ALA A 86 -4.68 -15.86 -4.27
N SER A 87 -3.84 -16.13 -5.27
CA SER A 87 -4.12 -15.80 -6.67
C SER A 87 -5.34 -16.51 -7.26
N GLN A 88 -5.80 -17.59 -6.63
CA GLN A 88 -6.96 -18.38 -7.07
C GLN A 88 -8.23 -18.06 -6.25
N LEU A 89 -8.10 -17.33 -5.14
CA LEU A 89 -9.21 -17.01 -4.26
C LEU A 89 -9.89 -15.71 -4.69
N THR A 90 -11.19 -15.79 -4.97
CA THR A 90 -12.02 -14.66 -5.41
C THR A 90 -13.01 -14.19 -4.36
N GLY A 91 -12.98 -14.76 -3.14
CA GLY A 91 -13.89 -14.41 -2.05
C GLY A 91 -13.15 -14.00 -0.77
N PHE A 92 -13.65 -12.96 -0.10
CA PHE A 92 -13.01 -12.37 1.07
C PHE A 92 -12.78 -13.36 2.21
N SER A 93 -13.79 -14.15 2.57
CA SER A 93 -13.73 -15.09 3.71
C SER A 93 -12.60 -16.12 3.58
N ALA A 94 -12.24 -16.52 2.36
CA ALA A 94 -11.13 -17.43 2.11
C ALA A 94 -9.80 -16.68 1.97
N LEU A 95 -9.79 -15.53 1.28
CA LEU A 95 -8.57 -14.78 1.00
C LEU A 95 -7.97 -14.13 2.25
N TYR A 96 -8.80 -13.57 3.13
CA TYR A 96 -8.35 -12.85 4.32
C TYR A 96 -7.46 -13.68 5.27
N PRO A 97 -7.85 -14.89 5.72
CA PRO A 97 -6.98 -15.70 6.55
C PRO A 97 -5.68 -16.11 5.85
N VAL A 98 -5.72 -16.39 4.54
CA VAL A 98 -4.50 -16.70 3.75
C VAL A 98 -3.54 -15.51 3.74
N MET A 99 -4.06 -14.29 3.55
CA MET A 99 -3.25 -13.07 3.58
C MET A 99 -2.67 -12.77 4.96
N ILE A 100 -3.37 -13.10 6.06
CA ILE A 100 -2.81 -13.01 7.42
C ILE A 100 -1.60 -13.94 7.57
N VAL A 101 -1.74 -15.21 7.19
CA VAL A 101 -0.64 -16.18 7.29
C VAL A 101 0.53 -15.75 6.40
N TYR A 102 0.25 -15.28 5.18
CA TYR A 102 1.27 -14.73 4.30
C TYR A 102 1.99 -13.53 4.93
N ALA A 103 1.25 -12.59 5.53
CA ALA A 103 1.84 -11.42 6.17
C ALA A 103 2.73 -11.81 7.36
N LEU A 104 2.33 -12.82 8.15
CA LEU A 104 3.14 -13.40 9.22
C LEU A 104 4.39 -14.12 8.68
N CYS A 105 4.39 -14.62 7.45
CA CYS A 105 5.60 -15.11 6.82
C CYS A 105 6.49 -13.98 6.29
N TYR A 106 5.90 -12.98 5.63
CA TYR A 106 6.63 -11.94 4.90
C TYR A 106 7.18 -10.83 5.80
N MET A 107 6.38 -10.23 6.68
CA MET A 107 6.81 -9.10 7.53
C MET A 107 8.11 -9.32 8.32
N PRO A 108 8.33 -10.48 8.98
CA PRO A 108 9.60 -10.71 9.68
C PRO A 108 10.83 -10.73 8.78
N THR A 109 10.67 -11.08 7.49
CA THR A 109 11.80 -11.12 6.55
C THR A 109 12.42 -9.75 6.30
N LEU A 110 11.67 -8.66 6.52
CA LEU A 110 12.23 -7.30 6.44
C LEU A 110 13.31 -7.06 7.50
N ALA A 111 13.08 -7.53 8.73
CA ALA A 111 14.09 -7.45 9.79
C ALA A 111 15.24 -8.45 9.53
N LEU A 112 14.92 -9.69 9.15
CA LEU A 112 15.94 -10.73 8.91
C LEU A 112 16.91 -10.36 7.77
N THR A 113 16.41 -9.75 6.70
CA THR A 113 17.23 -9.27 5.57
C THR A 113 18.16 -8.11 5.96
N ASN A 114 17.73 -7.25 6.89
CA ASN A 114 18.63 -6.25 7.48
C ASN A 114 19.68 -6.92 8.38
N SER A 115 19.28 -7.85 9.25
CA SER A 115 20.19 -8.57 10.15
C SER A 115 21.28 -9.33 9.41
N ILE A 116 20.94 -10.10 8.37
CA ILE A 116 21.94 -10.81 7.56
C ILE A 116 22.87 -9.85 6.82
N SER A 117 22.39 -8.67 6.41
CA SER A 117 23.23 -7.66 5.79
C SER A 117 24.26 -7.11 6.78
N PHE A 118 23.80 -6.72 7.97
CA PHE A 118 24.66 -6.17 9.02
C PHE A 118 25.69 -7.18 9.54
N ALA A 119 25.33 -8.46 9.63
CA ALA A 119 26.25 -9.51 10.05
C ALA A 119 27.39 -9.78 9.05
N ASN A 120 27.27 -9.33 7.80
CA ASN A 120 28.16 -9.70 6.70
C ASN A 120 28.83 -8.51 5.99
N ILE A 121 28.76 -7.31 6.57
CA ILE A 121 29.46 -6.10 6.13
C ILE A 121 30.33 -5.57 7.28
N LYS A 122 31.41 -4.84 6.97
CA LYS A 122 32.38 -4.41 7.99
C LYS A 122 31.98 -3.09 8.63
N ASP A 123 31.51 -2.15 7.82
CA ASP A 123 31.05 -0.83 8.21
C ASP A 123 29.58 -0.63 7.77
N PRO A 124 28.62 -0.95 8.66
CA PRO A 124 27.20 -0.82 8.34
C PRO A 124 26.77 0.59 7.92
N GLU A 125 27.39 1.65 8.45
CA GLU A 125 26.96 3.03 8.17
C GLU A 125 27.26 3.43 6.72
N SER A 126 28.40 3.02 6.18
CA SER A 126 28.78 3.33 4.79
C SER A 126 28.36 2.24 3.78
N GLU A 127 28.35 0.98 4.19
CA GLU A 127 28.16 -0.15 3.27
C GLU A 127 26.68 -0.55 3.11
N PHE A 128 25.84 -0.36 4.12
CA PHE A 128 24.44 -0.78 4.07
C PHE A 128 23.55 0.11 3.20
N PRO A 129 23.63 1.46 3.23
CA PRO A 129 22.73 2.29 2.44
C PRO A 129 22.79 2.00 0.91
N PRO A 130 23.98 1.82 0.29
CA PRO A 130 24.08 1.42 -1.12
C PRO A 130 23.53 0.01 -1.41
N ILE A 131 23.49 -0.90 -0.43
CA ILE A 131 22.86 -2.22 -0.56
C ILE A 131 21.34 -2.06 -0.49
N ARG A 132 20.85 -1.29 0.48
CA ARG A 132 19.42 -1.10 0.75
C ARG A 132 18.69 -0.35 -0.38
N VAL A 133 19.36 0.54 -1.10
CA VAL A 133 18.75 1.28 -2.24
C VAL A 133 18.22 0.34 -3.32
N TRP A 134 18.82 -0.85 -3.48
CA TRP A 134 18.34 -1.87 -4.41
C TRP A 134 16.94 -2.37 -4.06
N GLY A 135 16.52 -2.30 -2.80
CA GLY A 135 15.14 -2.58 -2.41
C GLY A 135 14.16 -1.57 -3.01
N THR A 136 14.48 -0.28 -3.00
CA THR A 136 13.64 0.74 -3.62
C THR A 136 13.57 0.54 -5.14
N TRP A 137 14.68 0.18 -5.78
CA TRP A 137 14.69 -0.23 -7.19
C TRP A 137 13.84 -1.48 -7.46
N GLY A 138 13.84 -2.46 -6.57
CA GLY A 138 12.97 -3.63 -6.64
C GLY A 138 11.49 -3.25 -6.70
N TRP A 139 11.08 -2.33 -5.83
CA TRP A 139 9.72 -1.79 -5.80
C TRP A 139 9.36 -1.01 -7.08
N ILE A 140 10.26 -0.15 -7.57
CA ILE A 140 10.04 0.66 -8.77
C ILE A 140 9.94 -0.24 -10.01
N VAL A 141 10.91 -1.12 -10.22
CA VAL A 141 10.98 -1.99 -11.40
C VAL A 141 9.78 -2.92 -11.47
N VAL A 142 9.35 -3.49 -10.34
CA VAL A 142 8.18 -4.36 -10.35
C VAL A 142 6.89 -3.58 -10.61
N GLY A 143 6.77 -2.35 -10.11
CA GLY A 143 5.66 -1.45 -10.45
C GLY A 143 5.59 -1.15 -11.95
N TRP A 144 6.74 -1.00 -12.61
CA TRP A 144 6.81 -0.85 -14.07
C TRP A 144 6.45 -2.13 -14.82
N ILE A 145 6.91 -3.30 -14.36
CA ILE A 145 6.52 -4.59 -14.95
C ILE A 145 4.99 -4.76 -14.85
N VAL A 146 4.41 -4.53 -13.67
CA VAL A 146 2.96 -4.63 -13.46
C VAL A 146 2.23 -3.63 -14.35
N GLY A 147 2.60 -2.35 -14.30
CA GLY A 147 1.90 -1.29 -15.02
C GLY A 147 2.04 -1.38 -16.54
N PHE A 148 3.27 -1.43 -17.06
CA PHE A 148 3.54 -1.35 -18.50
C PHE A 148 3.44 -2.69 -19.23
N ILE A 149 3.55 -3.82 -18.52
CA ILE A 149 3.52 -5.16 -19.12
C ILE A 149 2.24 -5.90 -18.72
N LEU A 150 2.05 -6.21 -17.44
CA LEU A 150 0.98 -7.11 -17.01
C LEU A 150 -0.43 -6.50 -17.16
N GLN A 151 -0.58 -5.22 -16.83
CA GLN A 151 -1.86 -4.50 -16.88
C GLN A 151 -2.06 -3.73 -18.20
N ASN A 152 -1.14 -3.86 -19.15
CA ASN A 152 -1.21 -3.13 -20.41
C ASN A 152 -2.18 -3.82 -21.38
N ALA A 153 -3.30 -3.14 -21.66
CA ALA A 153 -4.34 -3.65 -22.55
C ALA A 153 -3.80 -3.96 -23.96
N SER A 154 -2.88 -3.15 -24.49
CA SER A 154 -2.30 -3.34 -25.82
C SER A 154 -1.45 -4.61 -25.96
N LEU A 155 -1.01 -5.20 -24.84
CA LEU A 155 -0.20 -6.42 -24.82
C LEU A 155 -1.02 -7.69 -24.55
N LYS A 156 -2.32 -7.58 -24.24
CA LYS A 156 -3.17 -8.74 -23.89
C LYS A 156 -3.23 -9.82 -24.97
N GLY A 157 -3.14 -9.45 -26.25
CA GLY A 157 -3.13 -10.41 -27.37
C GLY A 157 -1.73 -10.90 -27.76
N ALA A 158 -0.66 -10.24 -27.32
CA ALA A 158 0.71 -10.57 -27.66
C ALA A 158 1.39 -11.49 -26.62
N LEU A 159 0.87 -11.51 -25.39
CA LEU A 159 1.40 -12.29 -24.27
C LEU A 159 0.45 -13.44 -23.92
N PRO A 160 0.96 -14.53 -23.31
CA PRO A 160 0.10 -15.58 -22.77
C PRO A 160 -0.92 -15.02 -21.78
N GLY A 161 -2.18 -15.46 -21.85
CA GLY A 161 -3.28 -14.87 -21.06
C GLY A 161 -3.07 -14.89 -19.54
N PHE A 162 -2.29 -15.85 -19.01
CA PHE A 162 -1.97 -15.89 -17.58
C PHE A 162 -1.05 -14.74 -17.13
N VAL A 163 -0.28 -14.15 -18.04
CA VAL A 163 0.62 -13.02 -17.75
C VAL A 163 -0.19 -11.73 -17.58
N THR A 164 -1.22 -11.55 -18.41
CA THR A 164 -2.07 -10.35 -18.41
C THR A 164 -3.37 -10.51 -17.63
N ALA A 165 -3.53 -11.64 -16.94
CA ALA A 165 -4.65 -11.90 -16.04
C ALA A 165 -4.66 -10.92 -14.85
N PRO A 166 -5.83 -10.51 -14.34
CA PRO A 166 -5.91 -9.55 -13.23
C PRO A 166 -5.17 -9.98 -11.95
N ASN A 167 -5.06 -11.29 -11.71
CA ASN A 167 -4.37 -11.89 -10.56
C ASN A 167 -2.86 -12.08 -10.77
N SER A 168 -2.32 -11.78 -11.96
CA SER A 168 -0.91 -11.98 -12.29
C SER A 168 0.09 -11.26 -11.38
N PRO A 169 -0.23 -10.11 -10.73
CA PRO A 169 0.69 -9.52 -9.77
C PRO A 169 0.93 -10.39 -8.52
N LEU A 170 -0.08 -11.20 -8.11
CA LEU A 170 0.07 -12.17 -7.00
C LEU A 170 0.99 -13.32 -7.41
N ILE A 171 0.84 -13.80 -8.64
CA ILE A 171 1.71 -14.84 -9.21
C ILE A 171 3.14 -14.31 -9.34
N LEU A 172 3.32 -13.08 -9.84
CA LEU A 172 4.63 -12.44 -9.93
C LEU A 172 5.29 -12.32 -8.55
N SER A 173 4.54 -11.93 -7.52
CA SER A 173 5.02 -11.92 -6.14
C SER A 173 5.48 -13.32 -5.70
N ALA A 174 4.73 -14.38 -6.02
CA ALA A 174 5.10 -15.74 -5.68
C ALA A 174 6.41 -16.17 -6.39
N LEU A 175 6.57 -15.81 -7.66
CA LEU A 175 7.79 -16.10 -8.43
C LEU A 175 9.01 -15.40 -7.84
N PHE A 176 8.89 -14.13 -7.46
CA PHE A 176 9.98 -13.42 -6.77
C PHE A 176 10.26 -14.00 -5.38
N SER A 177 9.23 -14.46 -4.65
CA SER A 177 9.42 -15.17 -3.38
C SER A 177 10.17 -16.49 -3.56
N ILE A 178 9.86 -17.28 -4.59
CA ILE A 178 10.64 -18.49 -4.93
C ILE A 178 12.08 -18.13 -5.26
N ALA A 179 12.29 -17.12 -6.11
CA ALA A 179 13.62 -16.68 -6.50
C ALA A 179 14.44 -16.22 -5.28
N LEU A 180 13.84 -15.45 -4.37
CA LEU A 180 14.48 -15.04 -3.12
C LEU A 180 14.71 -16.22 -2.19
N GLY A 181 13.78 -17.17 -2.10
CA GLY A 181 13.95 -18.38 -1.29
C GLY A 181 15.14 -19.21 -1.74
N ILE A 182 15.32 -19.38 -3.05
CA ILE A 182 16.49 -20.06 -3.63
C ILE A 182 17.76 -19.23 -3.41
N HIS A 183 17.72 -17.93 -3.72
CA HIS A 183 18.87 -17.04 -3.56
C HIS A 183 19.32 -16.94 -2.10
N ALA A 184 18.40 -17.00 -1.15
CA ALA A 184 18.67 -16.99 0.28
C ALA A 184 19.62 -18.11 0.69
N LEU A 185 19.49 -19.31 0.11
CA LEU A 185 20.40 -20.43 0.37
C LEU A 185 21.84 -20.19 -0.11
N SER A 186 22.06 -19.20 -0.98
CA SER A 186 23.38 -18.78 -1.44
C SER A 186 23.99 -17.64 -0.62
N LEU A 187 23.22 -17.04 0.31
CA LEU A 187 23.67 -15.95 1.17
C LEU A 187 24.73 -16.44 2.16
N PRO A 188 25.55 -15.53 2.71
CA PRO A 188 26.53 -15.89 3.73
C PRO A 188 25.86 -16.56 4.94
N HIS A 189 26.46 -17.65 5.41
CA HIS A 189 25.95 -18.38 6.55
C HIS A 189 25.94 -17.51 7.81
N THR A 190 24.75 -17.31 8.38
CA THR A 190 24.56 -16.43 9.54
C THR A 190 23.88 -17.24 10.65
N PRO A 191 24.66 -17.90 11.52
CA PRO A 191 24.13 -18.78 12.55
C PRO A 191 23.36 -18.01 13.64
N PRO A 192 22.47 -18.68 14.39
CA PRO A 192 21.73 -18.04 15.48
C PRO A 192 22.65 -17.39 16.52
N ALA A 193 22.27 -16.21 17.02
CA ALA A 193 23.07 -15.42 17.97
C ALA A 193 23.26 -16.10 19.36
N GLY A 194 22.54 -17.19 19.65
CA GLY A 194 22.68 -17.97 20.88
C GLY A 194 21.86 -17.42 22.07
N LYS A 195 21.83 -18.20 23.17
CA LYS A 195 20.88 -18.05 24.30
C LYS A 195 20.89 -16.69 25.03
N ASN A 196 21.88 -15.82 24.80
CA ASN A 196 22.06 -14.55 25.51
C ASN A 196 21.48 -13.32 24.79
N ALA A 197 20.85 -13.48 23.62
CA ALA A 197 20.32 -12.38 22.82
C ALA A 197 18.85 -12.00 23.15
N VAL A 198 18.30 -12.44 24.28
CA VAL A 198 16.94 -12.00 24.68
C VAL A 198 17.03 -10.55 25.12
N ALA A 199 16.37 -9.65 24.40
CA ALA A 199 16.18 -8.27 24.81
C ALA A 199 15.67 -8.21 26.26
N ASP A 200 16.40 -7.50 27.13
CA ASP A 200 16.11 -7.39 28.55
C ASP A 200 14.69 -6.83 28.77
N PRO A 201 13.79 -7.57 29.45
CA PRO A 201 12.45 -7.07 29.82
C PRO A 201 12.47 -5.78 30.65
N GLY A 202 13.60 -5.45 31.29
CA GLY A 202 13.82 -4.19 32.02
C GLY A 202 13.64 -2.93 31.18
N ASP A 203 13.83 -3.03 29.87
CA ASP A 203 13.88 -1.87 28.96
C ASP A 203 12.49 -1.33 28.55
N ARG A 204 11.44 -2.15 28.70
CA ARG A 204 10.04 -1.76 28.38
C ARG A 204 9.48 -0.72 29.35
N LYS A 205 9.94 -0.74 30.61
CA LYS A 205 9.54 0.26 31.62
C LYS A 205 10.12 1.64 31.29
N GLY A 206 11.30 1.71 30.69
CA GLY A 206 11.94 2.97 30.30
C GLY A 206 11.18 3.72 29.20
N VAL A 207 10.65 2.99 28.22
CA VAL A 207 9.84 3.59 27.15
C VAL A 207 8.53 4.18 27.68
N LEU A 208 7.86 3.46 28.59
CA LEU A 208 6.64 3.96 29.23
C LEU A 208 6.89 5.21 30.09
N GLN A 209 8.11 5.40 30.60
CA GLN A 209 8.49 6.63 31.30
C GLN A 209 8.63 7.83 30.35
N LEU A 210 9.06 7.63 29.09
CA LEU A 210 9.14 8.71 28.10
C LEU A 210 7.75 9.31 27.82
N LEU A 211 6.68 8.51 27.90
CA LEU A 211 5.30 8.98 27.76
C LEU A 211 4.86 9.97 28.86
N LYS A 212 5.62 10.11 29.95
CA LYS A 212 5.35 11.12 30.98
C LYS A 212 5.76 12.53 30.53
N ASP A 213 6.65 12.66 29.54
CA ASP A 213 6.94 13.96 28.91
C ASP A 213 5.78 14.33 27.97
N PRO A 214 5.05 15.42 28.23
CA PRO A 214 3.92 15.84 27.39
C PRO A 214 4.30 16.02 25.91
N SER A 215 5.52 16.47 25.62
CA SER A 215 5.97 16.68 24.23
C SER A 215 6.21 15.35 23.52
N PHE A 216 6.73 14.35 24.24
CA PHE A 216 6.91 13.01 23.70
C PHE A 216 5.58 12.28 23.53
N LEU A 217 4.67 12.37 24.51
CA LEU A 217 3.32 11.81 24.39
C LEU A 217 2.56 12.41 23.21
N LEU A 218 2.58 13.74 23.06
CA LEU A 218 1.94 14.40 21.93
C LEU A 218 2.54 13.94 20.60
N PHE A 219 3.86 13.81 20.53
CA PHE A 219 4.52 13.26 19.35
C PHE A 219 4.02 11.83 19.04
N VAL A 220 3.94 10.93 20.03
CA VAL A 220 3.42 9.56 19.85
C VAL A 220 1.99 9.57 19.32
N ILE A 221 1.12 10.42 19.88
CA ILE A 221 -0.28 10.57 19.44
C ILE A 221 -0.34 11.08 18.00
N CYS A 222 0.40 12.15 17.68
CA CYS A 222 0.46 12.67 16.32
C CYS A 222 1.02 11.63 15.34
N SER A 223 2.03 10.85 15.73
CA SER A 223 2.59 9.78 14.91
C SER A 223 1.59 8.68 14.61
N PHE A 224 0.81 8.27 15.61
CA PHE A 224 -0.32 7.37 15.39
C PHE A 224 -1.35 7.96 14.41
N LEU A 225 -1.77 9.20 14.64
CA LEU A 225 -2.80 9.86 13.84
C LEU A 225 -2.38 10.08 12.38
N VAL A 226 -1.11 10.42 12.13
CA VAL A 226 -0.56 10.60 10.77
C VAL A 226 -0.56 9.30 9.97
N CYS A 227 -0.37 8.15 10.63
CA CYS A 227 -0.39 6.86 9.94
C CYS A 227 -1.79 6.46 9.45
N ILE A 228 -2.86 7.09 9.94
CA ILE A 228 -4.23 6.83 9.47
C ILE A 228 -4.43 7.35 8.03
N PRO A 229 -4.19 8.63 7.70
CA PRO A 229 -4.24 9.10 6.31
C PRO A 229 -3.35 8.31 5.35
N LEU A 230 -2.17 7.88 5.81
CA LEU A 230 -1.20 7.17 4.99
C LEU A 230 -1.77 5.91 4.34
N THR A 231 -2.66 5.19 5.01
CA THR A 231 -3.25 3.94 4.47
C THR A 231 -4.18 4.19 3.29
N PHE A 232 -4.81 5.36 3.19
CA PHE A 232 -5.62 5.71 2.02
C PHE A 232 -4.77 5.71 0.74
N TYR A 233 -3.54 6.22 0.85
CA TYR A 233 -2.61 6.21 -0.27
C TYR A 233 -2.24 4.77 -0.67
N TYR A 234 -1.85 3.94 0.29
CA TYR A 234 -1.41 2.57 -0.03
C TYR A 234 -2.54 1.65 -0.51
N GLY A 235 -3.73 1.75 0.08
CA GLY A 235 -4.85 0.86 -0.25
C GLY A 235 -5.68 1.28 -1.46
N PHE A 236 -5.81 2.60 -1.69
CA PHE A 236 -6.85 3.13 -2.58
C PHE A 236 -6.34 4.06 -3.68
N ALA A 237 -5.09 4.53 -3.65
CA ALA A 237 -4.57 5.39 -4.72
C ALA A 237 -4.55 4.70 -6.09
N ASN A 238 -4.34 3.38 -6.14
CA ASN A 238 -4.35 2.64 -7.41
C ASN A 238 -5.75 2.61 -8.04
N ILE A 239 -6.76 2.35 -7.20
CA ILE A 239 -8.17 2.35 -7.60
C ILE A 239 -8.55 3.74 -8.12
N PHE A 240 -8.24 4.79 -7.34
CA PHE A 240 -8.46 6.17 -7.73
C PHE A 240 -7.84 6.52 -9.09
N LEU A 241 -6.56 6.21 -9.29
CA LEU A 241 -5.86 6.48 -10.55
C LEU A 241 -6.51 5.75 -11.72
N GLY A 242 -6.92 4.49 -11.54
CA GLY A 242 -7.64 3.75 -12.57
C GLY A 242 -9.03 4.32 -12.86
N GLU A 243 -9.72 4.81 -11.83
CA GLU A 243 -11.05 5.41 -11.97
C GLU A 243 -11.00 6.77 -12.69
N ILE A 244 -9.97 7.60 -12.48
CA ILE A 244 -9.77 8.85 -13.24
C ILE A 244 -9.12 8.65 -14.63
N ASP A 245 -8.98 7.40 -15.08
CA ASP A 245 -8.37 7.01 -16.36
C ASP A 245 -6.89 7.46 -16.50
N ALA A 246 -6.15 7.50 -15.39
CA ALA A 246 -4.71 7.75 -15.43
C ALA A 246 -3.96 6.61 -16.14
N PRO A 247 -2.96 6.91 -16.99
CA PRO A 247 -2.22 5.89 -17.72
C PRO A 247 -1.36 5.05 -16.77
N TYR A 248 -1.42 3.73 -16.89
CA TYR A 248 -0.58 2.79 -16.14
C TYR A 248 -0.52 3.06 -14.61
N PRO A 249 -1.65 2.99 -13.88
CA PRO A 249 -1.73 3.38 -12.46
C PRO A 249 -0.65 2.82 -11.54
N ALA A 250 -0.30 1.53 -11.71
CA ALA A 250 0.74 0.89 -10.92
C ALA A 250 2.14 1.47 -11.18
N ALA A 251 2.46 1.79 -12.43
CA ALA A 251 3.73 2.42 -12.79
C ALA A 251 3.78 3.88 -12.31
N LEU A 252 2.68 4.64 -12.45
CA LEU A 252 2.62 6.03 -11.99
C LEU A 252 2.90 6.16 -10.49
N GLN A 253 2.38 5.25 -9.65
CA GLN A 253 2.63 5.31 -8.21
C GLN A 253 4.10 5.19 -7.83
N THR A 254 4.95 4.61 -8.68
CA THR A 254 6.41 4.55 -8.45
C THR A 254 7.09 5.92 -8.44
N LEU A 255 6.41 6.97 -8.94
CA LEU A 255 6.85 8.36 -8.76
C LEU A 255 7.02 8.70 -7.28
N GLY A 256 6.23 8.09 -6.40
CA GLY A 256 6.39 8.21 -4.96
C GLY A 256 7.75 7.71 -4.48
N GLN A 257 8.12 6.48 -4.83
CA GLN A 257 9.44 5.92 -4.48
C GLN A 257 10.59 6.67 -5.15
N ILE A 258 10.43 7.16 -6.38
CA ILE A 258 11.45 7.99 -7.04
C ILE A 258 11.67 9.29 -6.28
N SER A 259 10.58 9.94 -5.84
CA SER A 259 10.67 11.16 -5.03
C SER A 259 11.32 10.91 -3.67
N GLU A 260 11.01 9.79 -3.02
CA GLU A 260 11.59 9.35 -1.73
C GLU A 260 13.11 9.23 -1.83
N VAL A 261 13.65 8.59 -2.87
CA VAL A 261 15.10 8.51 -3.08
C VAL A 261 15.74 9.90 -3.15
N GLY A 262 15.09 10.84 -3.84
CA GLY A 262 15.59 12.22 -3.97
C GLY A 262 15.55 12.99 -2.64
N PHE A 263 14.43 12.94 -1.91
CA PHE A 263 14.29 13.65 -0.63
C PHE A 263 15.14 13.03 0.47
N MET A 264 15.24 11.71 0.55
CA MET A 264 16.14 11.01 1.46
C MET A 264 17.61 11.43 1.25
N ALA A 265 18.07 11.56 0.00
CA ALA A 265 19.41 12.06 -0.29
C ALA A 265 19.62 13.52 0.15
N ALA A 266 18.56 14.34 0.10
CA ALA A 266 18.60 15.74 0.53
C ALA A 266 18.38 15.94 2.05
N MET A 267 18.10 14.88 2.82
CA MET A 267 17.79 14.96 4.25
C MET A 267 18.83 15.72 5.09
N PRO A 268 20.15 15.52 4.93
CA PRO A 268 21.14 16.26 5.73
C PRO A 268 20.98 17.77 5.61
N TRP A 269 20.67 18.27 4.40
CA TRP A 269 20.44 19.69 4.15
C TRP A 269 19.16 20.20 4.83
N PHE A 270 18.07 19.43 4.73
CA PHE A 270 16.79 19.79 5.37
C PHE A 270 16.89 19.76 6.90
N ILE A 271 17.56 18.77 7.49
CA ILE A 271 17.76 18.66 8.94
C ILE A 271 18.52 19.88 9.46
N GLN A 272 19.60 20.28 8.78
CA GLN A 272 20.39 21.45 9.18
C GLN A 272 19.60 22.77 9.11
N ARG A 273 18.71 22.93 8.12
CA ARG A 273 17.96 24.18 7.93
C ARG A 273 16.65 24.26 8.69
N LEU A 274 15.90 23.17 8.75
CA LEU A 274 14.55 23.15 9.29
C LEU A 274 14.52 22.68 10.75
N GLY A 275 15.41 21.76 11.13
CA GLY A 275 15.32 21.06 12.40
C GLY A 275 14.11 20.11 12.48
N VAL A 276 14.03 19.35 13.57
CA VAL A 276 13.09 18.23 13.69
C VAL A 276 11.62 18.69 13.66
N LYS A 277 11.23 19.72 14.44
CA LYS A 277 9.83 20.18 14.52
C LYS A 277 9.31 20.64 13.16
N LYS A 278 10.08 21.48 12.46
CA LYS A 278 9.63 22.02 11.16
C LYS A 278 9.61 20.94 10.10
N MET A 279 10.53 19.98 10.11
CA MET A 279 10.49 18.85 9.19
C MET A 279 9.22 18.01 9.38
N LEU A 280 8.90 17.63 10.62
CA LEU A 280 7.67 16.90 10.92
C LEU A 280 6.42 17.67 10.48
N ALA A 281 6.37 18.98 10.76
CA ALA A 281 5.25 19.83 10.34
C ALA A 281 5.13 19.96 8.81
N VAL A 282 6.25 20.08 8.08
CA VAL A 282 6.25 20.12 6.62
C VAL A 282 5.80 18.78 6.03
N GLY A 283 6.20 17.64 6.60
CA GLY A 283 5.70 16.32 6.20
C GLY A 283 4.18 16.20 6.37
N MET A 284 3.65 16.64 7.52
CA MET A 284 2.21 16.71 7.79
C MET A 284 1.47 17.64 6.81
N ALA A 285 2.02 18.82 6.53
CA ALA A 285 1.46 19.75 5.55
C ALA A 285 1.49 19.19 4.12
N ALA A 286 2.53 18.43 3.75
CA ALA A 286 2.62 17.76 2.46
C ALA A 286 1.52 16.69 2.30
N TRP A 287 1.13 15.98 3.37
CA TRP A 287 -0.03 15.08 3.32
C TRP A 287 -1.33 15.84 3.06
N VAL A 288 -1.56 16.96 3.75
CA VAL A 288 -2.74 17.80 3.51
C VAL A 288 -2.81 18.21 2.04
N LEU A 289 -1.70 18.76 1.51
CA LEU A 289 -1.60 19.17 0.12
C LEU A 289 -1.81 18.00 -0.85
N ARG A 290 -1.20 16.83 -0.59
CA ARG A 290 -1.36 15.63 -1.42
C ARG A 290 -2.83 15.25 -1.58
N TYR A 291 -3.57 15.18 -0.48
CA TYR A 291 -4.96 14.72 -0.53
C TYR A 291 -5.88 15.77 -1.16
N PHE A 292 -5.62 17.07 -0.98
CA PHE A 292 -6.30 18.10 -1.77
C PHE A 292 -6.02 17.96 -3.27
N CYS A 293 -4.76 17.73 -3.64
CA CYS A 293 -4.37 17.48 -5.03
C CYS A 293 -5.13 16.29 -5.64
N PHE A 294 -5.25 15.16 -4.91
CA PHE A 294 -6.06 14.02 -5.35
C PHE A 294 -7.55 14.35 -5.44
N GLY A 295 -8.08 15.13 -4.49
CA GLY A 295 -9.48 15.56 -4.48
C GLY A 295 -9.88 16.37 -5.72
N THR A 296 -8.95 17.09 -6.37
CA THR A 296 -9.26 17.83 -7.61
C THR A 296 -9.63 16.94 -8.79
N LEU A 297 -9.30 15.64 -8.74
CA LEU A 297 -9.43 14.66 -9.83
C LEU A 297 -8.63 15.02 -11.11
N ALA A 298 -7.96 16.16 -11.14
CA ALA A 298 -7.17 16.60 -12.29
C ALA A 298 -5.86 15.83 -12.35
N PHE A 299 -5.55 15.25 -13.51
CA PHE A 299 -4.36 14.42 -13.69
C PHE A 299 -3.03 15.13 -13.30
N PRO A 300 -2.77 16.42 -13.67
CA PRO A 300 -1.57 17.12 -13.23
C PRO A 300 -1.45 17.27 -11.70
N ALA A 301 -2.58 17.51 -11.02
CA ALA A 301 -2.60 17.58 -9.57
C ALA A 301 -2.37 16.20 -8.95
N ALA A 302 -2.93 15.12 -9.53
CA ALA A 302 -2.65 13.77 -9.10
C ALA A 302 -1.16 13.43 -9.18
N LEU A 303 -0.45 13.83 -10.26
CA LEU A 303 1.01 13.66 -10.36
C LEU A 303 1.77 14.39 -9.24
N MET A 304 1.35 15.62 -8.90
CA MET A 304 1.92 16.35 -7.77
C MET A 304 1.67 15.59 -6.45
N GLY A 305 0.46 15.06 -6.24
CA GLY A 305 0.14 14.25 -5.06
C GLY A 305 1.02 13.00 -4.93
N LEU A 306 1.31 12.31 -6.04
CA LEU A 306 2.23 11.18 -6.08
C LEU A 306 3.67 11.60 -5.75
N PHE A 307 4.14 12.71 -6.31
CA PHE A 307 5.49 13.23 -6.09
C PHE A 307 5.73 13.75 -4.66
N LEU A 308 4.69 14.27 -4.00
CA LEU A 308 4.74 14.61 -2.57
C LEU A 308 4.97 13.37 -1.69
N HIS A 309 4.91 12.16 -2.29
CA HIS A 309 5.65 10.95 -1.96
C HIS A 309 6.62 11.06 -0.78
N GLY A 310 7.85 11.39 -1.17
CA GLY A 310 9.04 11.45 -0.34
C GLY A 310 8.96 12.51 0.75
N ILE A 311 8.35 13.68 0.52
CA ILE A 311 8.22 14.69 1.58
C ILE A 311 7.37 14.16 2.73
N CYS A 312 6.21 13.56 2.44
CA CYS A 312 5.37 12.98 3.48
C CYS A 312 6.10 11.88 4.25
N TYR A 313 6.75 10.96 3.52
CA TYR A 313 7.37 9.79 4.12
C TYR A 313 8.68 10.13 4.83
N ASP A 314 9.66 10.69 4.13
CA ASP A 314 11.01 10.90 4.65
C ASP A 314 11.03 11.94 5.78
N PHE A 315 10.35 13.08 5.59
CA PHE A 315 10.40 14.14 6.60
C PHE A 315 9.67 13.72 7.87
N PHE A 316 8.67 12.85 7.76
CA PHE A 316 7.98 12.34 8.92
C PHE A 316 8.76 11.22 9.59
N PHE A 317 9.03 10.12 8.88
CA PHE A 317 9.60 8.91 9.48
C PHE A 317 11.06 9.08 9.87
N VAL A 318 11.89 9.73 9.05
CA VAL A 318 13.30 9.92 9.38
C VAL A 318 13.47 10.96 10.49
N ALA A 319 12.73 12.08 10.45
CA ALA A 319 12.78 13.06 11.55
C ALA A 319 12.19 12.49 12.86
N SER A 320 11.19 11.61 12.76
CA SER A 320 10.65 10.87 13.91
C SER A 320 11.70 9.99 14.56
N GLN A 321 12.47 9.23 13.77
CA GLN A 321 13.56 8.40 14.28
C GLN A 321 14.61 9.25 15.02
N ILE A 322 15.03 10.37 14.42
CA ILE A 322 15.97 11.32 15.04
C ILE A 322 15.42 11.90 16.35
N TYR A 323 14.14 12.27 16.38
CA TYR A 323 13.50 12.78 17.59
C TYR A 323 13.52 11.75 18.72
N VAL A 324 13.13 10.52 18.43
CA VAL A 324 13.06 9.42 19.41
C VAL A 324 14.44 9.11 19.96
N ASP A 325 15.46 9.04 19.09
CA ASP A 325 16.85 8.83 19.49
C ASP A 325 17.39 9.93 20.40
N SER A 326 16.96 11.18 20.19
CA SER A 326 17.36 12.33 21.04
C SER A 326 16.74 12.29 22.44
N ARG A 327 15.64 11.53 22.63
CA ARG A 327 14.92 11.42 23.90
C ARG A 327 15.25 10.14 24.66
N ALA A 328 15.65 9.10 23.95
CA ALA A 328 16.00 7.82 24.55
C ALA A 328 17.47 7.81 25.03
N THR A 329 17.71 7.15 26.15
CA THR A 329 19.07 6.83 26.59
C THR A 329 19.65 5.71 25.75
N ALA A 330 20.98 5.49 25.80
CA ALA A 330 21.60 4.37 25.08
C ALA A 330 20.97 3.00 25.43
N ALA A 331 20.53 2.83 26.69
CA ALA A 331 19.84 1.62 27.13
C ALA A 331 18.43 1.48 26.53
N THR A 332 17.67 2.58 26.42
CA THR A 332 16.25 2.57 26.02
C THR A 332 15.99 2.84 24.54
N ARG A 333 17.04 3.18 23.77
CA ARG A 333 16.94 3.58 22.36
C ARG A 333 16.25 2.53 21.49
N ALA A 334 16.70 1.28 21.55
CA ALA A 334 16.15 0.20 20.74
C ALA A 334 14.67 -0.07 21.07
N SER A 335 14.31 -0.06 22.35
CA SER A 335 12.92 -0.22 22.79
C SER A 335 12.04 0.97 22.39
N ALA A 336 12.56 2.21 22.46
CA ALA A 336 11.82 3.40 22.06
C ALA A 336 11.53 3.42 20.54
N GLN A 337 12.52 3.05 19.71
CA GLN A 337 12.33 2.91 18.26
C GLN A 337 11.31 1.81 17.94
N SER A 338 11.44 0.65 18.58
CA SER A 338 10.49 -0.46 18.39
C SER A 338 9.07 -0.09 18.81
N PHE A 339 8.92 0.66 19.90
CA PHE A 339 7.61 1.14 20.35
C PHE A 339 6.98 2.10 19.34
N ILE A 340 7.75 3.06 18.81
CA ILE A 340 7.24 3.98 17.80
C ILE A 340 6.89 3.24 16.51
N ALA A 341 7.70 2.28 16.07
CA ALA A 341 7.37 1.42 14.92
C ALA A 341 6.07 0.63 15.15
N PHE A 342 5.87 0.07 16.36
CA PHE A 342 4.63 -0.60 16.74
C PHE A 342 3.41 0.33 16.67
N VAL A 343 3.53 1.54 17.23
CA VAL A 343 2.43 2.52 17.23
C VAL A 343 2.09 2.99 15.82
N THR A 344 3.09 3.22 14.98
CA THR A 344 2.92 3.79 13.63
C THR A 344 2.55 2.72 12.61
N LEU A 345 3.47 1.80 12.32
CA LEU A 345 3.34 0.77 11.29
C LEU A 345 2.41 -0.37 11.69
N GLY A 346 2.23 -0.58 12.99
CA GLY A 346 1.29 -1.57 13.54
C GLY A 346 -0.09 -0.97 13.78
N LEU A 347 -0.28 -0.37 14.96
CA LEU A 347 -1.60 0.07 15.41
C LEU A 347 -2.19 1.17 14.49
N GLY A 348 -1.39 2.19 14.16
CA GLY A 348 -1.80 3.31 13.31
C GLY A 348 -2.25 2.86 11.93
N MET A 349 -1.44 2.06 11.24
CA MET A 349 -1.81 1.52 9.93
C MET A 349 -2.96 0.50 10.00
N PHE A 350 -3.10 -0.29 11.06
CA PHE A 350 -4.25 -1.20 11.17
C PHE A 350 -5.57 -0.44 11.28
N VAL A 351 -5.64 0.53 12.22
CA VAL A 351 -6.80 1.43 12.37
C VAL A 351 -7.03 2.23 11.10
N GLY A 352 -5.97 2.75 10.49
CA GLY A 352 -6.02 3.51 9.26
C GLY A 352 -6.61 2.71 8.10
N ASN A 353 -6.18 1.46 7.91
CA ASN A 353 -6.67 0.61 6.84
C ASN A 353 -8.16 0.28 7.02
N TYR A 354 -8.59 0.00 8.26
CA TYR A 354 -10.00 -0.22 8.57
C TYR A 354 -10.86 1.02 8.29
N LEU A 355 -10.42 2.20 8.76
CA LEU A 355 -11.14 3.46 8.56
C LEU A 355 -11.17 3.88 7.09
N ALA A 356 -10.05 3.76 6.37
CA ALA A 356 -9.96 4.08 4.95
C ALA A 356 -10.97 3.26 4.14
N GLY A 357 -11.04 1.96 4.40
CA GLY A 357 -12.02 1.09 3.76
C GLY A 357 -13.47 1.51 4.03
N LYS A 358 -13.81 1.77 5.29
CA LYS A 358 -15.16 2.24 5.67
C LYS A 358 -15.50 3.58 5.03
N ILE A 359 -14.56 4.52 4.97
CA ILE A 359 -14.77 5.82 4.33
C ILE A 359 -15.01 5.67 2.83
N VAL A 360 -14.24 4.83 2.15
CA VAL A 360 -14.45 4.54 0.71
C VAL A 360 -15.84 3.95 0.45
N ASP A 361 -16.37 3.12 1.36
CA ASP A 361 -17.72 2.55 1.24
C ASP A 361 -18.84 3.56 1.49
N MET A 362 -18.60 4.63 2.26
CA MET A 362 -19.59 5.71 2.46
C MET A 362 -19.85 6.54 1.21
N TYR A 363 -18.93 6.50 0.25
CA TYR A 363 -18.96 7.30 -0.97
C TYR A 363 -18.96 6.42 -2.23
N PRO A 364 -20.00 5.59 -2.42
CA PRO A 364 -20.13 4.77 -3.63
C PRO A 364 -20.29 5.64 -4.89
N PRO A 365 -20.18 5.05 -6.09
CA PRO A 365 -20.51 5.78 -7.31
C PRO A 365 -21.91 6.37 -7.28
N LYS A 366 -22.09 7.56 -7.88
CA LYS A 366 -23.38 8.26 -7.89
C LYS A 366 -24.48 7.45 -8.57
N THR A 367 -24.10 6.72 -9.62
CA THR A 367 -25.01 5.86 -10.37
C THR A 367 -24.73 4.41 -10.03
N VAL A 368 -25.68 3.76 -9.37
CA VAL A 368 -25.68 2.32 -9.12
C VAL A 368 -26.91 1.70 -9.75
N VAL A 369 -26.77 0.49 -10.28
CA VAL A 369 -27.87 -0.24 -10.93
C VAL A 369 -28.31 -1.35 -9.99
N ASN A 370 -29.62 -1.49 -9.79
CA ASN A 370 -30.14 -2.69 -9.14
C ASN A 370 -30.02 -3.85 -10.13
N ALA A 371 -29.34 -4.90 -9.71
CA ALA A 371 -29.17 -6.13 -10.46
C ALA A 371 -29.55 -7.33 -9.58
N SER A 372 -29.73 -8.48 -10.20
CA SER A 372 -29.81 -9.75 -9.48
C SER A 372 -28.64 -10.63 -9.88
N VAL A 373 -27.88 -11.08 -8.89
CA VAL A 373 -26.79 -12.03 -9.10
C VAL A 373 -27.35 -13.41 -8.79
N LYS A 374 -27.48 -14.25 -9.82
CA LYS A 374 -27.74 -15.68 -9.64
C LYS A 374 -26.42 -16.35 -9.30
N THR A 375 -26.47 -17.17 -8.26
CA THR A 375 -25.39 -18.06 -7.84
C THR A 375 -25.96 -19.48 -7.77
N ALA A 376 -25.10 -20.48 -7.57
CA ALA A 376 -25.53 -21.87 -7.36
C ALA A 376 -26.56 -22.07 -6.23
N THR A 377 -26.64 -21.13 -5.27
CA THR A 377 -27.56 -21.18 -4.12
C THR A 377 -28.83 -20.33 -4.28
N GLY A 378 -28.99 -19.60 -5.39
CA GLY A 378 -30.17 -18.78 -5.68
C GLY A 378 -29.84 -17.40 -6.26
N SER A 379 -30.89 -16.58 -6.47
CA SER A 379 -30.77 -15.21 -6.96
C SER A 379 -30.82 -14.22 -5.80
N THR A 380 -29.80 -13.37 -5.68
CA THR A 380 -29.71 -12.34 -4.63
C THR A 380 -29.75 -10.94 -5.26
N PRO A 381 -30.61 -10.02 -4.79
CA PRO A 381 -30.57 -8.63 -5.22
C PRO A 381 -29.23 -7.99 -4.83
N ALA A 382 -28.63 -7.23 -5.74
CA ALA A 382 -27.39 -6.50 -5.52
C ALA A 382 -27.48 -5.09 -6.13
N LYS A 383 -26.84 -4.12 -5.48
CA LYS A 383 -26.58 -2.82 -6.09
C LYS A 383 -25.17 -2.84 -6.64
N LEU A 384 -25.06 -2.80 -7.96
CA LEU A 384 -23.78 -2.91 -8.65
C LEU A 384 -23.39 -1.57 -9.26
N VAL A 385 -22.08 -1.38 -9.43
CA VAL A 385 -21.55 -0.31 -10.26
C VAL A 385 -21.99 -0.57 -11.70
N LEU A 386 -22.15 0.50 -12.49
CA LEU A 386 -22.49 0.37 -13.89
C LEU A 386 -21.54 -0.60 -14.62
N PRO A 387 -22.06 -1.44 -15.53
CA PRO A 387 -21.25 -2.39 -16.27
C PRO A 387 -20.19 -1.70 -17.13
N ASN A 388 -19.07 -2.39 -17.35
CA ASN A 388 -17.93 -1.81 -18.07
C ASN A 388 -18.27 -1.56 -19.55
N TRP A 389 -17.98 -0.35 -20.03
CA TRP A 389 -18.00 -0.05 -21.46
C TRP A 389 -16.60 -0.33 -22.03
N ASP A 390 -16.42 -1.55 -22.53
CA ASP A 390 -15.18 -2.00 -23.15
C ASP A 390 -14.82 -1.17 -24.41
N VAL A 391 -13.53 -0.83 -24.55
CA VAL A 391 -13.05 -0.01 -25.69
C VAL A 391 -13.12 -0.80 -27.00
N GLU A 392 -12.84 -2.10 -26.94
CA GLU A 392 -12.89 -2.95 -28.14
C GLU A 392 -14.32 -3.39 -28.48
N GLY A 393 -15.29 -3.13 -27.61
CA GLY A 393 -16.68 -3.57 -27.76
C GLY A 393 -16.84 -5.09 -27.71
N LYS A 394 -15.89 -5.82 -27.13
CA LYS A 394 -15.84 -7.29 -27.16
C LYS A 394 -16.41 -7.95 -25.91
N THR A 395 -16.62 -7.19 -24.83
CA THR A 395 -17.12 -7.72 -23.56
C THR A 395 -18.12 -6.79 -22.87
N GLY A 396 -18.95 -7.35 -21.99
CA GLY A 396 -19.91 -6.64 -21.14
C GLY A 396 -21.00 -5.90 -21.92
N LEU A 397 -21.56 -4.84 -21.31
CA LEU A 397 -22.56 -3.94 -21.91
C LEU A 397 -22.26 -3.55 -23.36
N ALA A 398 -20.99 -3.29 -23.68
CA ALA A 398 -20.60 -2.85 -25.02
C ALA A 398 -20.78 -3.95 -26.08
N ALA A 399 -20.49 -5.20 -25.74
CA ALA A 399 -20.70 -6.33 -26.65
C ALA A 399 -22.19 -6.61 -26.88
N ASP A 400 -22.98 -6.61 -25.80
CA ASP A 400 -24.41 -6.93 -25.86
C ASP A 400 -25.21 -5.89 -26.64
N LEU A 401 -24.82 -4.61 -26.52
CA LEU A 401 -25.48 -3.50 -27.22
C LEU A 401 -24.79 -3.12 -28.53
N GLY A 402 -23.70 -3.78 -28.91
CA GLY A 402 -22.91 -3.47 -30.10
C GLY A 402 -22.30 -2.05 -30.08
N LEU A 403 -21.99 -1.54 -28.88
CA LEU A 403 -21.42 -0.20 -28.69
C LEU A 403 -19.93 -0.20 -29.07
N LYS A 404 -19.54 0.82 -29.82
CA LYS A 404 -18.13 1.15 -30.09
C LYS A 404 -17.59 2.14 -29.06
N ALA A 405 -16.27 2.33 -29.02
CA ALA A 405 -15.63 3.28 -28.10
C ALA A 405 -16.09 4.74 -28.30
N ASP A 406 -16.36 5.13 -29.54
CA ASP A 406 -16.85 6.45 -29.97
C ASP A 406 -18.38 6.50 -30.10
N GLY A 407 -19.07 5.42 -29.73
CA GLY A 407 -20.52 5.33 -29.76
C GLY A 407 -21.19 6.14 -28.65
N THR A 408 -22.50 6.29 -28.78
CA THR A 408 -23.37 6.89 -27.77
C THR A 408 -24.42 5.90 -27.32
N LEU A 409 -24.79 5.93 -26.04
CA LEU A 409 -25.81 5.10 -25.43
C LEU A 409 -27.04 5.96 -25.10
N SER A 410 -28.24 5.53 -25.49
CA SER A 410 -29.49 6.19 -25.06
C SER A 410 -30.40 5.21 -24.32
N ALA A 411 -31.27 5.70 -23.44
CA ALA A 411 -32.22 4.85 -22.72
C ALA A 411 -33.13 4.04 -23.67
N ASP A 412 -33.47 4.58 -24.84
CA ASP A 412 -34.31 3.93 -25.84
C ASP A 412 -33.63 2.72 -26.50
N SER A 413 -32.30 2.66 -26.44
CA SER A 413 -31.54 1.52 -26.98
C SER A 413 -31.68 0.25 -26.15
N ILE A 414 -32.10 0.36 -24.88
CA ILE A 414 -32.36 -0.77 -23.99
C ILE A 414 -33.72 -1.39 -24.30
N LYS A 415 -33.70 -2.55 -24.95
CA LYS A 415 -34.90 -3.29 -25.38
C LYS A 415 -35.37 -4.38 -24.41
N GLY A 416 -34.54 -4.76 -23.44
CA GLY A 416 -34.81 -5.82 -22.48
C GLY A 416 -33.76 -5.88 -21.39
N ASP A 417 -33.89 -6.85 -20.49
CA ASP A 417 -32.92 -7.09 -19.43
C ASP A 417 -31.56 -7.48 -20.01
N LEU A 418 -30.49 -6.96 -19.42
CA LEU A 418 -29.11 -7.31 -19.77
C LEU A 418 -28.65 -8.44 -18.87
N ILE A 419 -28.01 -9.47 -19.44
CA ILE A 419 -27.48 -10.60 -18.68
C ILE A 419 -25.97 -10.66 -18.94
N GLU A 420 -25.18 -10.19 -17.97
CA GLU A 420 -23.72 -10.33 -18.01
C GLU A 420 -23.29 -11.66 -17.37
N ASN A 421 -22.19 -12.23 -17.87
CA ASN A 421 -21.58 -13.47 -17.39
C ASN A 421 -22.51 -14.71 -17.51
N ALA A 422 -23.03 -15.00 -18.70
CA ALA A 422 -23.86 -16.18 -19.00
C ALA A 422 -23.11 -17.55 -18.94
N GLY A 423 -22.24 -17.75 -17.95
CA GLY A 423 -21.65 -19.05 -17.61
C GLY A 423 -22.57 -19.84 -16.66
N LYS A 424 -22.38 -21.16 -16.54
CA LYS A 424 -23.31 -22.09 -15.85
C LYS A 424 -23.65 -21.75 -14.39
N ASP A 425 -22.83 -20.98 -13.68
CA ASP A 425 -22.92 -20.86 -12.21
C ASP A 425 -23.08 -19.43 -11.66
N ASN A 426 -22.91 -18.35 -12.45
CA ASN A 426 -22.99 -16.96 -11.98
C ASN A 426 -23.52 -15.96 -13.05
N GLU A 427 -24.84 -15.79 -13.16
CA GLU A 427 -25.45 -14.78 -14.06
C GLU A 427 -25.72 -13.47 -13.32
N THR A 428 -25.36 -12.32 -13.90
CA THR A 428 -25.77 -11.00 -13.39
C THR A 428 -26.84 -10.42 -14.31
N VAL A 429 -28.06 -10.27 -13.80
CA VAL A 429 -29.19 -9.74 -14.56
C VAL A 429 -29.43 -8.29 -14.14
N TYR A 430 -29.30 -7.36 -15.08
CA TYR A 430 -29.68 -5.97 -14.90
C TYR A 430 -31.04 -5.74 -15.55
N LYS A 431 -32.00 -5.24 -14.76
CA LYS A 431 -33.33 -4.95 -15.28
C LYS A 431 -33.30 -3.78 -16.26
N ALA A 432 -34.09 -3.87 -17.32
CA ALA A 432 -34.17 -2.84 -18.34
C ALA A 432 -34.50 -1.45 -17.77
N GLU A 433 -35.42 -1.38 -16.81
CA GLU A 433 -35.84 -0.11 -16.19
C GLU A 433 -34.73 0.53 -15.35
N ASP A 434 -34.04 -0.28 -14.54
CA ASP A 434 -32.91 0.18 -13.72
C ASP A 434 -31.74 0.65 -14.61
N LEU A 435 -31.47 -0.03 -15.73
CA LEU A 435 -30.48 0.40 -16.72
C LEU A 435 -30.86 1.71 -17.40
N LYS A 436 -32.13 1.88 -17.79
CA LYS A 436 -32.61 3.14 -18.39
C LYS A 436 -32.48 4.32 -17.43
N ALA A 437 -32.86 4.13 -16.17
CA ALA A 437 -32.70 5.14 -15.13
C ALA A 437 -31.21 5.50 -14.92
N ALA A 438 -30.34 4.50 -14.95
CA ALA A 438 -28.91 4.71 -14.83
C ALA A 438 -28.29 5.45 -16.02
N ILE A 439 -28.73 5.17 -17.26
CA ILE A 439 -28.34 5.93 -18.45
C ILE A 439 -28.77 7.39 -18.30
N ALA A 440 -30.03 7.64 -17.94
CA ALA A 440 -30.51 9.01 -17.72
C ALA A 440 -29.74 9.74 -16.61
N SER A 441 -29.29 9.03 -15.56
CA SER A 441 -28.45 9.60 -14.51
C SER A 441 -26.99 9.82 -14.92
N ALA A 442 -26.51 9.11 -15.93
CA ALA A 442 -25.15 9.23 -16.45
C ALA A 442 -25.03 10.32 -17.53
N ASP A 443 -26.15 10.77 -18.10
CA ASP A 443 -26.24 11.89 -19.04
C ASP A 443 -25.97 13.22 -18.33
N LEU A 444 -24.75 13.74 -18.46
CA LEU A 444 -24.29 14.90 -17.69
C LEU A 444 -24.70 16.23 -18.34
N ASP A 445 -24.78 16.26 -19.67
CA ASP A 445 -25.18 17.46 -20.44
C ASP A 445 -26.66 17.51 -20.80
N LYS A 446 -27.40 16.41 -20.55
CA LYS A 446 -28.85 16.25 -20.74
C LYS A 446 -29.27 16.31 -22.21
N ASP A 447 -28.41 15.85 -23.11
CA ASP A 447 -28.71 15.78 -24.56
C ASP A 447 -29.45 14.49 -24.97
N GLY A 448 -29.66 13.56 -24.03
CA GLY A 448 -30.31 12.26 -24.24
C GLY A 448 -29.37 11.16 -24.75
N LYS A 449 -28.06 11.42 -24.85
CA LYS A 449 -27.04 10.52 -25.37
C LYS A 449 -25.82 10.49 -24.44
N VAL A 450 -25.61 9.35 -23.80
CA VAL A 450 -24.45 9.14 -22.93
C VAL A 450 -23.24 8.70 -23.73
N THR A 451 -22.18 9.48 -23.65
CA THR A 451 -20.86 9.11 -24.17
C THR A 451 -20.16 8.14 -23.22
N ARG A 452 -19.14 7.42 -23.73
CA ARG A 452 -18.29 6.58 -22.87
C ARG A 452 -17.60 7.36 -21.76
N ALA A 453 -17.24 8.62 -22.01
CA ALA A 453 -16.60 9.48 -21.01
C ALA A 453 -17.54 9.77 -19.84
N GLU A 454 -18.79 10.12 -20.12
CA GLU A 454 -19.82 10.34 -19.10
C GLU A 454 -20.16 9.06 -18.34
N TRP A 455 -20.27 7.94 -19.05
CA TRP A 455 -20.46 6.62 -18.43
C TRP A 455 -19.34 6.27 -17.45
N ARG A 456 -18.08 6.53 -17.83
CA ARG A 456 -16.92 6.36 -16.95
C ARG A 456 -17.01 7.28 -15.74
N VAL A 457 -17.41 8.54 -15.90
CA VAL A 457 -17.60 9.46 -14.76
C VAL A 457 -18.68 8.94 -13.80
N ALA A 458 -19.78 8.40 -14.31
CA ALA A 458 -20.86 7.82 -13.50
C ALA A 458 -20.44 6.55 -12.73
N GLN A 459 -19.44 5.81 -13.23
CA GLN A 459 -18.85 4.65 -12.55
C GLN A 459 -17.93 5.01 -11.38
N ARG A 460 -17.43 6.25 -11.32
CA ARG A 460 -16.42 6.66 -10.33
C ARG A 460 -17.05 6.85 -8.97
N LYS A 461 -16.32 6.44 -7.94
CA LYS A 461 -16.62 6.83 -6.55
C LYS A 461 -16.46 8.34 -6.38
N ASP A 462 -17.07 8.89 -5.33
CA ASP A 462 -16.88 10.29 -4.97
C ASP A 462 -15.52 10.53 -4.31
N TRP A 463 -14.48 10.47 -5.13
CA TRP A 463 -13.09 10.60 -4.70
C TRP A 463 -12.77 11.93 -4.07
N PHE A 464 -13.48 13.01 -4.42
CA PHE A 464 -13.30 14.30 -3.76
C PHE A 464 -13.56 14.16 -2.25
N HIS A 465 -14.71 13.61 -1.87
CA HIS A 465 -15.05 13.44 -0.46
C HIS A 465 -14.21 12.36 0.21
N ILE A 466 -13.87 11.27 -0.50
CA ILE A 466 -12.97 10.23 0.03
C ILE A 466 -11.61 10.83 0.40
N TRP A 467 -11.01 11.66 -0.45
CA TRP A 467 -9.72 12.29 -0.19
C TRP A 467 -9.79 13.46 0.80
N LEU A 468 -10.96 14.07 0.97
CA LEU A 468 -11.16 15.13 1.97
C LEU A 468 -10.94 14.61 3.41
N TRP A 469 -11.38 13.39 3.72
CA TRP A 469 -11.18 12.78 5.04
C TRP A 469 -9.70 12.70 5.47
N PRO A 470 -8.79 12.04 4.72
CA PRO A 470 -7.39 11.99 5.08
C PRO A 470 -6.72 13.38 5.03
N ALA A 471 -7.19 14.30 4.18
CA ALA A 471 -6.73 15.69 4.19
C ALA A 471 -7.04 16.39 5.53
N LEU A 472 -8.29 16.28 6.00
CA LEU A 472 -8.74 16.88 7.27
C LEU A 472 -8.08 16.20 8.48
N MET A 473 -7.95 14.88 8.47
CA MET A 473 -7.22 14.14 9.52
C MET A 473 -5.76 14.59 9.62
N ALA A 474 -5.07 14.73 8.49
CA ALA A 474 -3.70 15.25 8.44
C ALA A 474 -3.63 16.71 8.90
N LEU A 475 -4.60 17.55 8.52
CA LEU A 475 -4.65 18.96 8.91
C LEU A 475 -4.87 19.13 10.41
N VAL A 476 -5.82 18.39 11.00
CA VAL A 476 -6.06 18.38 12.45
C VAL A 476 -4.79 17.94 13.17
N THR A 477 -4.13 16.89 12.68
CA THR A 477 -2.89 16.40 13.28
C THR A 477 -1.76 17.43 13.20
N LEU A 478 -1.62 18.11 12.06
CA LEU A 478 -0.69 19.22 11.87
C LEU A 478 -0.95 20.37 12.87
N VAL A 479 -2.21 20.81 13.01
CA VAL A 479 -2.57 21.91 13.92
C VAL A 479 -2.28 21.52 15.38
N VAL A 480 -2.71 20.33 15.79
CA VAL A 480 -2.46 19.79 17.13
C VAL A 480 -0.96 19.68 17.40
N PHE A 481 -0.19 19.14 16.46
CA PHE A 481 1.27 19.04 16.56
C PHE A 481 1.91 20.43 16.64
N TRP A 482 1.55 21.35 15.74
CA TRP A 482 2.18 22.66 15.65
C TRP A 482 2.02 23.49 16.92
N LEU A 483 0.80 23.49 17.48
CA LEU A 483 0.43 24.23 18.69
C LEU A 483 0.97 23.56 19.97
N GLY A 484 0.90 22.24 20.06
CA GLY A 484 1.25 21.51 21.28
C GLY A 484 2.71 21.09 21.39
N PHE A 485 3.37 20.77 20.26
CA PHE A 485 4.71 20.18 20.28
C PHE A 485 5.75 21.27 20.55
N ARG A 486 6.50 21.11 21.64
CA ARG A 486 7.60 21.99 22.00
C ARG A 486 8.91 21.24 21.77
N GLU A 487 9.78 21.81 20.93
CA GLU A 487 11.15 21.32 20.83
C GLU A 487 11.80 21.42 22.21
N PRO A 488 12.49 20.37 22.69
CA PRO A 488 13.29 20.51 23.89
C PRO A 488 14.31 21.61 23.63
N VAL A 489 14.45 22.53 24.60
CA VAL A 489 15.50 23.55 24.56
C VAL A 489 16.81 22.80 24.37
N LYS A 490 17.55 23.08 23.28
CA LYS A 490 18.93 22.61 23.13
C LYS A 490 19.62 22.93 24.46
N HIS A 491 19.92 21.93 25.27
CA HIS A 491 20.99 22.09 26.23
C HIS A 491 22.18 22.42 25.36
N ALA A 492 22.61 23.69 25.40
CA ALA A 492 23.86 24.11 24.83
C ALA A 492 24.87 23.07 25.30
N THR A 493 25.37 22.27 24.37
CA THR A 493 26.53 21.43 24.59
C THR A 493 27.59 22.38 25.07
N ALA A 494 27.79 22.42 26.39
CA ALA A 494 29.01 22.91 26.96
C ALA A 494 30.08 22.06 26.28
N SER A 495 30.86 22.73 25.44
CA SER A 495 32.17 22.26 25.03
C SER A 495 32.95 21.98 26.30
N ALA A 496 32.92 20.74 26.78
CA ALA A 496 33.94 20.21 27.65
C ALA A 496 34.95 19.56 26.72
N THR A 497 35.95 20.35 26.35
CA THR A 497 37.30 19.89 26.07
C THR A 497 37.64 18.67 26.92
N HIS A 498 37.99 17.54 26.28
CA HIS A 498 39.25 16.83 26.46
C HIS A 498 39.39 15.70 25.45
#